data_AF-A0A923VTC4-F1
#
_entry.id   AF-A0A923VTC4-F1
#
_cell.length_a   1.000
_cell.length_b   1.000
_cell.length_c   1.000
_cell.angle_alpha   90.00
_cell.angle_beta   90.00
_cell.angle_gamma   90.00
#
_symmetry.space_group_name_H-M   'P 1'
#
loop_
_entity.id
_entity.type
_entity.pdbx_description
1 polymer ?
#
loop_
_entity_poly.entity_id
_entity_poly.type
_entity_poly.pdbx_seq_one_letter_code
_entity_poly.pdbx_strand_id
1 'polypeptide(L)'
;PPFDAAQVELALRRLRIAPLLDGVRGEPALDVAAFCRSAVAVGALMCLVAAGITQLDINPVIVRARGEGCVAVDAVIYREASPAALFQSATN
;
A
#
# COMPACT_ATOMS: atom_id res chain seq x y z
N PRO A 1 -2.42 3.86 -11.16
CA PRO A 1 -3.38 2.77 -11.46
C PRO A 1 -4.11 3.09 -12.77
N PRO A 2 -4.58 2.09 -13.51
CA PRO A 2 -4.69 0.69 -13.10
C PRO A 2 -3.34 -0.07 -13.19
N PHE A 3 -3.06 -0.90 -12.18
CA PHE A 3 -2.03 -1.94 -12.24
C PHE A 3 -2.53 -3.22 -11.54
N ASP A 4 -2.07 -4.38 -11.98
CA ASP A 4 -2.38 -5.68 -11.38
C ASP A 4 -1.24 -6.21 -10.49
N ALA A 5 -1.47 -7.36 -9.84
CA ALA A 5 -0.49 -7.95 -8.93
C ALA A 5 0.81 -8.38 -9.62
N ALA A 6 0.76 -8.80 -10.89
CA ALA A 6 1.93 -9.20 -11.65
C ALA A 6 2.81 -7.98 -11.99
N GLN A 7 2.19 -6.84 -12.31
CA GLN A 7 2.88 -5.57 -12.52
C GLN A 7 3.52 -5.05 -11.23
N VAL A 8 2.86 -5.20 -10.07
CA VAL A 8 3.47 -4.87 -8.77
C VAL A 8 4.66 -5.78 -8.50
N GLU A 9 4.53 -7.09 -8.69
CA GLU A 9 5.65 -8.02 -8.48
C GLU A 9 6.83 -7.68 -9.40
N LEU A 10 6.58 -7.43 -10.69
CA LEU A 10 7.62 -7.01 -11.62
C LEU A 10 8.32 -5.72 -11.15
N ALA A 11 7.57 -4.74 -10.62
CA ALA A 11 8.16 -3.53 -10.06
C ALA A 11 9.05 -3.83 -8.86
N LEU A 12 8.61 -4.70 -7.93
CA LEU A 12 9.41 -5.14 -6.79
C LEU A 12 10.70 -5.85 -7.23
N ARG A 13 10.63 -6.72 -8.24
CA ARG A 13 11.79 -7.47 -8.75
C ARG A 13 12.85 -6.57 -9.41
N ARG A 14 12.49 -5.35 -9.81
CA ARG A 14 13.44 -4.36 -10.35
C ARG A 14 14.17 -3.56 -9.27
N LEU A 15 13.77 -3.69 -8.00
CA LEU A 15 14.47 -3.02 -6.90
C LEU A 15 15.83 -3.67 -6.64
N ARG A 16 16.81 -2.86 -6.25
CA ARG A 16 18.14 -3.35 -5.86
C ARG A 16 18.10 -4.34 -4.67
N ILE A 17 17.09 -4.20 -3.82
CA ILE A 17 16.88 -5.04 -2.63
C ILE A 17 16.04 -6.30 -2.92
N ALA A 18 15.60 -6.52 -4.17
CA ALA A 18 14.76 -7.64 -4.54
C ALA A 18 15.26 -9.02 -4.05
N PRO A 19 16.58 -9.32 -3.99
CA PRO A 19 17.05 -10.59 -3.45
C PRO A 19 16.62 -10.87 -2.00
N LEU A 20 16.36 -9.84 -1.18
CA LEU A 20 15.88 -10.01 0.18
C LEU A 20 14.44 -10.56 0.24
N LEU A 21 13.66 -10.35 -0.82
CA LEU A 21 12.28 -10.85 -0.91
C LEU A 21 12.23 -12.38 -0.98
N ASP A 22 13.29 -13.01 -1.50
CA ASP A 22 13.40 -14.46 -1.60
C ASP A 22 14.01 -15.11 -0.33
N GLY A 23 14.28 -14.29 0.70
CA GLY A 23 14.96 -14.68 1.93
C GLY A 23 16.49 -14.66 1.78
N VAL A 24 17.18 -14.46 2.91
CA VAL A 24 18.66 -14.52 2.95
C VAL A 24 19.12 -15.49 4.03
N ARG A 25 20.16 -16.27 3.73
CA ARG A 25 20.91 -17.10 4.71
C ARG A 25 20.01 -17.90 5.68
N GLY A 26 19.16 -18.76 5.12
CA GLY A 26 18.33 -19.67 5.91
C GLY A 26 17.01 -19.07 6.40
N GLU A 27 16.77 -17.77 6.16
CA GLU A 27 15.46 -17.16 6.34
C GLU A 27 14.48 -17.62 5.25
N PRO A 28 13.19 -17.79 5.59
CA PRO A 28 12.16 -18.07 4.60
C PRO A 28 11.95 -16.87 3.66
N ALA A 29 11.51 -17.15 2.43
CA ALA A 29 11.09 -16.11 1.50
C ALA A 29 9.90 -15.32 2.06
N LEU A 30 9.82 -14.04 1.72
CA LEU A 30 8.72 -13.16 2.14
C LEU A 30 7.43 -13.46 1.35
N ASP A 31 6.29 -13.12 1.93
CA ASP A 31 4.98 -13.21 1.28
C ASP A 31 4.74 -12.04 0.31
N VAL A 32 5.54 -12.01 -0.75
CA VAL A 32 5.44 -11.01 -1.83
C VAL A 32 4.04 -11.02 -2.46
N ALA A 33 3.42 -12.19 -2.58
CA ALA A 33 2.08 -12.31 -3.14
C ALA A 33 1.03 -11.57 -2.29
N ALA A 34 1.13 -11.65 -0.95
CA ALA A 34 0.28 -10.87 -0.07
C ALA A 34 0.50 -9.35 -0.23
N PHE A 35 1.76 -8.92 -0.27
CA PHE A 35 2.07 -7.51 -0.51
C PHE A 35 1.50 -7.00 -1.84
N CYS A 36 1.65 -7.75 -2.93
CA CYS A 36 1.12 -7.38 -4.24
C CYS A 36 -0.41 -7.25 -4.22
N ARG A 37 -1.13 -8.17 -3.56
CA ARG A 37 -2.59 -8.07 -3.39
C ARG A 37 -2.97 -6.81 -2.60
N SER A 38 -2.26 -6.51 -1.51
CA SER A 38 -2.50 -5.31 -0.71
C SER A 38 -2.23 -4.03 -1.51
N ALA A 39 -1.14 -3.96 -2.28
CA ALA A 39 -0.84 -2.81 -3.13
C ALA A 39 -1.92 -2.57 -4.20
N VAL A 40 -2.43 -3.63 -4.82
CA VAL A 40 -3.56 -3.52 -5.77
C VAL A 40 -4.83 -3.04 -5.07
N ALA A 41 -5.15 -3.57 -3.89
CA ALA A 41 -6.31 -3.14 -3.11
C ALA A 41 -6.23 -1.66 -2.69
N VAL A 42 -5.04 -1.20 -2.29
CA VAL A 42 -4.78 0.22 -1.99
C VAL A 42 -4.93 1.07 -3.25
N GLY A 43 -4.38 0.63 -4.39
CA GLY A 43 -4.57 1.32 -5.67
C GLY A 43 -6.05 1.44 -6.08
N ALA A 44 -6.84 0.39 -5.84
CA ALA A 44 -8.28 0.40 -6.07
C ALA A 44 -9.00 1.37 -5.13
N LEU A 45 -8.64 1.39 -3.83
CA LEU A 45 -9.17 2.34 -2.85
C LEU A 45 -8.90 3.79 -3.27
N MET A 46 -7.70 4.09 -3.76
CA MET A 46 -7.35 5.44 -4.26
C MET A 46 -8.17 5.85 -5.48
N CYS A 47 -8.69 4.91 -6.27
CA CYS A 47 -9.54 5.19 -7.44
C CYS A 47 -11.01 5.42 -7.07
N LEU A 48 -11.42 5.11 -5.83
CA LEU A 48 -12.79 5.35 -5.38
C LEU A 48 -12.99 6.84 -5.13
N VAL A 49 -13.71 7.53 -6.02
CA VAL A 49 -14.02 8.97 -5.89
C VAL A 49 -14.64 9.28 -4.53
N ALA A 50 -15.53 8.42 -4.02
CA ALA A 50 -16.15 8.57 -2.71
C ALA A 50 -15.15 8.52 -1.53
N ALA A 51 -13.97 7.92 -1.71
CA ALA A 51 -12.92 7.93 -0.71
C ALA A 51 -12.26 9.32 -0.62
N GLY A 52 -12.24 10.09 -1.71
CA GLY A 52 -11.67 11.44 -1.76
C GLY A 52 -10.20 11.50 -1.37
N ILE A 53 -9.45 10.41 -1.57
CA ILE A 53 -8.04 10.30 -1.20
C ILE A 53 -7.19 10.95 -2.30
N THR A 54 -6.41 11.96 -1.93
CA THR A 54 -5.50 12.66 -2.85
C THR A 54 -4.09 12.10 -2.77
N GLN A 55 -3.68 11.65 -1.58
CA GLN A 55 -2.38 11.04 -1.35
C GLN A 55 -2.50 10.01 -0.23
N LEU A 56 -1.75 8.92 -0.36
CA LEU A 56 -1.68 7.84 0.61
C LEU A 56 -0.25 7.33 0.65
N ASP A 57 0.36 7.37 1.84
CA ASP A 57 1.67 6.80 2.11
C ASP A 57 1.54 5.75 3.20
N ILE A 58 2.05 4.54 2.95
CA ILE A 58 2.05 3.44 3.91
C ILE A 58 3.49 3.12 4.25
N ASN A 59 3.90 3.50 5.45
CA ASN A 59 5.25 3.26 5.93
C ASN A 59 5.25 3.17 7.46
N PRO A 60 5.67 2.05 8.07
CA PRO A 60 6.19 0.84 7.42
C PRO A 60 5.10 -0.18 7.05
N VAL A 61 5.41 -1.01 6.04
CA VAL A 61 4.73 -2.28 5.77
C VAL A 61 5.64 -3.42 6.14
N ILE A 62 5.19 -4.30 7.03
CA ILE A 62 5.90 -5.53 7.40
C ILE A 62 5.38 -6.66 6.53
N VAL A 63 6.24 -7.26 5.71
CA VAL A 63 5.95 -8.48 4.97
C VAL A 63 6.52 -9.66 5.75
N ARG A 64 5.68 -10.65 6.07
CA ARG A 64 6.08 -11.83 6.85
C ARG A 64 6.55 -12.96 5.92
N ALA A 65 6.90 -14.11 6.50
CA ALA A 65 7.25 -15.29 5.72
C ALA A 65 6.10 -15.71 4.80
N ARG A 66 6.43 -16.39 3.70
CA ARG A 66 5.45 -16.86 2.71
C ARG A 66 4.31 -17.63 3.37
N GLY A 67 3.07 -17.18 3.15
CA GLY A 67 1.86 -17.76 3.74
C GLY A 67 1.37 -17.03 5.00
N GLU A 68 2.17 -16.12 5.56
CA GLU A 68 1.84 -15.36 6.78
C GLU A 68 1.39 -13.92 6.49
N GLY A 69 1.36 -13.52 5.22
CA GLY A 69 0.82 -12.24 4.78
C GLY A 69 1.73 -11.03 5.02
N CYS A 70 1.11 -9.85 4.99
CA CYS A 70 1.76 -8.57 5.26
C CYS A 70 0.84 -7.64 6.05
N VAL A 71 1.41 -6.70 6.79
CA VAL A 71 0.68 -5.74 7.64
C VAL A 71 1.22 -4.33 7.43
N ALA A 72 0.33 -3.40 7.12
CA ALA A 72 0.59 -1.97 7.26
C ALA A 72 0.59 -1.61 8.74
N VAL A 73 1.68 -1.05 9.24
CA VAL A 73 1.81 -0.68 10.66
C VAL A 73 1.39 0.77 10.88
N ASP A 74 1.67 1.62 9.91
CA ASP A 74 1.33 3.04 9.93
C ASP A 74 1.01 3.53 8.50
N ALA A 75 0.22 4.59 8.41
CA ALA A 75 -0.15 5.23 7.15
C ALA A 75 -0.57 6.69 7.34
N VAL A 76 -0.16 7.54 6.40
CA VAL A 76 -0.60 8.92 6.27
C VAL A 76 -1.52 9.05 5.06
N ILE A 77 -2.71 9.63 5.26
CA ILE A 77 -3.72 9.81 4.21
C ILE A 77 -4.12 11.27 4.14
N TYR A 78 -3.99 11.85 2.95
CA TYR A 78 -4.55 13.15 2.62
C TYR A 78 -5.83 12.95 1.82
N ARG A 79 -6.85 13.74 2.17
CA ARG A 79 -8.16 13.69 1.52
C ARG A 79 -8.57 15.10 1.14
N GLU A 80 -9.34 15.22 0.06
CA GLU A 80 -10.03 16.48 -0.20
C GLU A 80 -10.94 16.80 0.98
N ALA A 81 -10.96 18.07 1.39
CA ALA A 81 -11.90 18.50 2.40
C ALA A 81 -13.32 18.33 1.84
N SER A 82 -14.16 17.56 2.53
CA SER A 82 -15.59 17.55 2.22
C SER A 82 -16.10 18.99 2.27
N PRO A 83 -16.91 19.46 1.30
CA PRO A 83 -17.52 20.79 1.36
C PRO A 83 -18.22 21.06 2.70
N ALA A 84 -18.81 20.02 3.30
CA ALA A 84 -19.43 20.07 4.63
C ALA A 84 -18.47 20.43 5.79
N ALA A 85 -17.18 20.09 5.70
CA ALA A 85 -16.19 20.44 6.72
C ALA A 85 -15.76 21.91 6.65
N LEU A 86 -15.77 22.50 5.45
CA LEU A 86 -15.45 23.91 5.23
C LEU A 86 -16.53 24.84 5.79
N PHE A 87 -17.81 24.44 5.74
CA PHE A 87 -18.91 25.23 6.32
C PHE A 87 -18.91 25.26 7.87
N GLN A 88 -18.33 24.26 8.55
CA GLN A 88 -18.25 24.25 10.01
C GLN A 88 -17.10 25.12 10.56
N SER A 89 -16.06 25.39 9.77
CA SER A 89 -14.93 26.22 10.17
C SER A 89 -15.20 27.73 10.11
N ALA A 90 -16.21 28.18 9.35
CA ALA A 90 -16.50 29.60 9.14
C ALA A 90 -17.47 30.21 10.18
N THR A 91 -17.87 29.45 11.20
CA THR A 91 -18.87 29.87 12.21
C THR A 91 -18.29 30.03 13.63
N ASN A 92 -16.96 30.06 13.79
CA ASN A 92 -16.30 30.33 15.07
C ASN A 92 -15.57 31.65 15.05
#